data_AF-A0A7Y6UG35-F1
#
_entry.id   AF-A0A7Y6UG35-F1
#
_cell.length_a   1.000
_cell.length_b   1.000
_cell.length_c   1.000
_cell.angle_alpha   90.00
_cell.angle_beta   90.00
_cell.angle_gamma   90.00
#
_symmetry.space_group_name_H-M   'P 1'
#
loop_
_entity.id
_entity.type
_entity.pdbx_description
1 polymer ?
#
loop_
_entity_poly.entity_id
_entity_poly.type
_entity_poly.pdbx_seq_one_letter_code
_entity_poly.pdbx_strand_id
1 'polypeptide(L)'
;MADDVTLQQLVDALPPRIWYLTSNGQDMWCRRPYGFLFSTGQSAEEFAKAMGTGEELFAVGLDVGNLISDEMLDGLRNTAVTRLFIDPAIDPATGDVHGKILRLSPLT
;
A
#
# COMPACT_ATOMS: atom_id res chain seq x y z
N MET A 1 11.85 -3.48 12.30
CA MET A 1 11.77 -4.84 11.69
C MET A 1 10.35 -5.02 11.19
N ALA A 2 10.14 -5.47 9.95
CA ALA A 2 8.81 -5.65 9.40
C ALA A 2 8.35 -7.10 9.61
N ASP A 3 7.16 -7.28 10.19
CA ASP A 3 6.50 -8.58 10.31
C ASP A 3 5.93 -9.00 8.95
N ASP A 4 6.21 -10.26 8.59
CA ASP A 4 5.68 -10.89 7.39
C ASP A 4 4.28 -11.44 7.70
N VAL A 5 3.27 -11.01 6.94
CA VAL A 5 1.89 -11.49 7.08
C VAL A 5 1.44 -12.19 5.81
N THR A 6 0.70 -13.29 5.97
CA THR A 6 0.06 -13.96 4.83
C THR A 6 -1.08 -13.11 4.27
N LEU A 7 -1.44 -13.32 2.99
CA LEU A 7 -2.58 -12.63 2.37
C LEU A 7 -3.88 -12.83 3.17
N GLN A 8 -4.14 -14.05 3.65
CA GLN A 8 -5.34 -14.35 4.43
C GLN A 8 -5.37 -13.61 5.77
N GLN A 9 -4.25 -13.59 6.50
CA GLN A 9 -4.14 -12.84 7.76
C GLN A 9 -4.27 -11.32 7.53
N LEU A 10 -3.78 -10.84 6.39
CA LEU A 10 -3.95 -9.45 6.03
C LEU A 10 -5.43 -9.13 5.82
N VAL A 11 -6.14 -9.93 5.02
CA VAL A 11 -7.56 -9.72 4.72
C VAL A 11 -8.40 -9.72 6.00
N ASP A 12 -8.11 -10.63 6.93
CA ASP A 12 -8.81 -10.71 8.21
C ASP A 12 -8.54 -9.50 9.12
N ALA A 13 -7.36 -8.91 9.00
CA ALA A 13 -6.94 -7.77 9.81
C ALA A 13 -7.28 -6.40 9.19
N LEU A 14 -7.61 -6.35 7.90
CA LEU A 14 -7.91 -5.11 7.20
C LEU A 14 -9.36 -4.68 7.43
N PRO A 15 -9.61 -3.36 7.55
CA PRO A 15 -10.97 -2.85 7.49
C PRO A 15 -11.63 -3.22 6.14
N PRO A 16 -12.97 -3.28 6.08
CA PRO A 16 -13.71 -3.62 4.85
C PRO A 16 -13.40 -2.66 3.70
N ARG A 17 -13.03 -1.42 4.02
CA ARG A 17 -12.57 -0.41 3.08
C ARG A 17 -11.11 -0.09 3.37
N ILE A 18 -10.32 0.02 2.32
CA ILE A 18 -8.92 0.42 2.39
C ILE A 18 -8.65 1.54 1.38
N TRP A 19 -7.54 2.24 1.56
CA TRP A 19 -7.16 3.37 0.73
C TRP A 19 -5.78 3.16 0.13
N TYR A 20 -5.59 3.66 -1.08
CA TYR A 20 -4.29 3.74 -1.75
C TYR A 20 -4.10 5.15 -2.32
N LEU A 21 -2.85 5.50 -2.60
CA LEU A 21 -2.50 6.78 -3.21
C LEU A 21 -2.48 6.67 -4.73
N THR A 22 -2.94 7.72 -5.41
CA THR A 22 -2.90 7.82 -6.88
C THR A 22 -2.69 9.27 -7.30
N SER A 23 -2.07 9.48 -8.46
CA SER A 23 -1.91 10.79 -9.11
C SER A 23 -2.92 11.02 -10.25
N ASN A 24 -3.60 9.97 -10.72
CA ASN A 24 -4.51 10.03 -11.87
C ASN A 24 -5.92 9.48 -11.56
N GLY A 25 -6.14 8.97 -10.34
CA GLY A 25 -7.43 8.46 -9.88
C GLY A 25 -7.70 7.01 -10.23
N GLN A 26 -6.76 6.34 -10.91
CA GLN A 26 -6.92 4.97 -11.37
C GLN A 26 -5.76 4.08 -10.94
N ASP A 27 -4.53 4.51 -11.19
CA ASP A 27 -3.34 3.71 -10.95
C ASP A 27 -2.82 3.93 -9.54
N MET A 28 -2.53 2.84 -8.84
CA MET A 28 -1.88 2.94 -7.53
C MET A 28 -0.46 3.48 -7.69
N TRP A 29 -0.22 4.61 -7.04
CA TRP A 29 1.11 5.17 -6.86
C TRP A 29 1.96 4.21 -6.02
N CYS A 30 3.11 3.83 -6.55
CA CYS A 30 4.03 2.90 -5.94
C CYS A 30 5.46 3.45 -5.99
N ARG A 31 6.22 3.22 -4.93
CA ARG A 31 7.67 3.47 -4.91
C ARG A 31 8.39 2.13 -4.93
N ARG A 32 8.54 1.56 -6.14
CA ARG A 32 9.04 0.19 -6.35
C ARG A 32 10.30 -0.10 -5.50
N PRO A 33 10.37 -1.27 -4.84
CA PRO A 33 9.43 -2.40 -4.94
C PRO A 33 8.19 -2.29 -4.03
N TYR A 34 7.91 -1.10 -3.49
CA TYR A 34 6.91 -0.88 -2.44
C TYR A 34 5.60 -0.27 -2.99
N GLY A 35 4.48 -0.82 -2.54
CA GLY A 35 3.16 -0.19 -2.57
C GLY A 35 2.68 0.11 -1.15
N PHE A 36 1.68 0.98 -1.03
CA PHE A 36 1.22 1.49 0.25
C PHE A 36 -0.31 1.46 0.33
N LEU A 37 -0.81 0.83 1.38
CA LEU A 37 -2.23 0.70 1.68
C LEU A 37 -2.50 1.25 3.07
N PHE A 38 -3.68 1.83 3.24
CA PHE A 38 -4.04 2.56 4.45
C PHE A 38 -5.43 2.14 4.91
N SER A 39 -5.62 2.10 6.23
CA SER A 39 -6.92 1.84 6.87
C SER A 39 -7.83 3.05 6.90
N THR A 40 -7.32 4.25 6.57
CA THR A 40 -8.14 5.46 6.40
C THR A 40 -7.58 6.35 5.28
N GLY A 41 -8.46 7.13 4.64
CA GLY A 41 -8.04 8.13 3.65
C GLY A 41 -7.16 9.22 4.25
N GLN A 42 -7.45 9.62 5.49
CA GLN A 42 -6.66 10.63 6.21
C GLN A 42 -5.20 10.17 6.38
N SER A 43 -4.97 8.93 6.85
CA SER A 43 -3.61 8.38 6.98
C SER A 43 -2.86 8.35 5.66
N ALA A 44 -3.55 8.04 4.55
CA ALA A 44 -2.97 8.05 3.22
C ALA A 44 -2.51 9.46 2.81
N GLU A 45 -3.37 10.47 3.00
CA GLU A 45 -3.05 11.86 2.66
C GLU A 45 -1.93 12.43 3.54
N GLU A 46 -1.91 12.10 4.83
CA GLU A 46 -0.82 12.47 5.75
C GLU A 46 0.50 11.83 5.31
N PHE A 47 0.49 10.54 4.94
CA PHE A 47 1.66 9.86 4.41
C PHE A 47 2.16 10.48 3.09
N ALA A 48 1.25 10.81 2.18
CA ALA A 48 1.61 11.47 0.92
C ALA A 48 2.33 12.80 1.14
N LYS A 49 1.81 13.63 2.06
CA LYS A 49 2.43 14.91 2.44
C LYS A 49 3.82 14.71 3.04
N ALA A 50 3.96 13.73 3.92
CA ALA A 50 5.23 13.44 4.59
C ALA A 50 6.29 12.84 3.63
N MET A 51 5.88 12.08 2.62
CA MET A 51 6.79 11.55 1.59
C MET A 51 7.38 12.62 0.68
N GLY A 52 6.73 13.78 0.54
CA GLY A 52 7.23 14.90 -0.25
C GLY A 52 7.49 14.53 -1.72
N THR A 53 6.58 13.78 -2.34
CA THR A 53 6.77 13.17 -3.67
C THR A 53 6.89 14.20 -4.81
N GLY A 54 6.47 15.45 -4.58
CA GLY A 54 6.42 16.50 -5.59
C GLY A 54 5.25 16.36 -6.58
N GLU A 55 4.43 15.31 -6.43
CA GLU A 55 3.22 15.06 -7.19
C GLU A 55 2.00 15.26 -6.29
N GLU A 56 0.88 15.74 -6.86
CA GLU A 56 -0.40 15.79 -6.17
C GLU A 56 -0.99 14.37 -6.09
N LEU A 57 -0.76 13.72 -4.94
CA LEU A 57 -1.33 12.42 -4.64
C LEU A 57 -2.60 12.58 -3.80
N PHE A 58 -3.62 11.79 -4.13
CA PHE A 58 -4.87 11.75 -3.38
C PHE A 58 -5.24 10.31 -3.05
N ALA A 59 -6.01 10.16 -1.95
CA ALA A 59 -6.42 8.87 -1.44
C ALA A 59 -7.71 8.39 -2.13
N VAL A 60 -7.66 7.23 -2.76
CA VAL A 60 -8.84 6.55 -3.32
C VAL A 60 -9.17 5.33 -2.47
N GLY A 61 -10.40 5.28 -1.95
CA GLY A 61 -10.87 4.19 -1.11
C GLY A 61 -11.56 3.11 -1.93
N LEU A 62 -11.11 1.87 -1.83
CA LEU A 62 -11.73 0.68 -2.43
C LEU A 62 -12.17 -0.35 -1.40
N ASP A 63 -13.02 -1.27 -1.82
CA ASP A 63 -13.35 -2.47 -1.04
C ASP A 63 -12.14 -3.41 -0.99
N VAL A 64 -11.87 -3.98 0.19
CA VAL A 64 -10.72 -4.89 0.39
C VAL A 64 -10.78 -6.11 -0.53
N GLY A 65 -11.98 -6.61 -0.87
CA GLY A 65 -12.17 -7.72 -1.78
C GLY A 65 -11.68 -7.44 -3.20
N ASN A 66 -11.76 -6.19 -3.65
CA ASN A 66 -11.27 -5.78 -4.97
C ASN A 66 -9.73 -5.69 -4.99
N LEU A 67 -9.10 -5.34 -3.87
CA LEU A 67 -7.64 -5.24 -3.77
C LEU A 67 -6.96 -6.59 -3.94
N ILE A 68 -7.54 -7.60 -3.30
CA ILE A 68 -7.01 -8.96 -3.26
C ILE A 68 -7.43 -9.79 -4.48
N SER A 69 -8.02 -9.15 -5.48
CA SER A 69 -8.30 -9.79 -6.75
C SER A 69 -6.98 -10.24 -7.39
N ASP A 70 -6.99 -11.43 -7.98
CA ASP A 70 -5.82 -11.99 -8.65
C ASP A 70 -5.31 -11.04 -9.75
N GLU A 71 -6.22 -10.35 -10.43
CA GLU A 71 -5.93 -9.32 -11.44
C GLU A 71 -5.13 -8.14 -10.87
N MET A 72 -5.52 -7.60 -9.71
CA MET A 72 -4.76 -6.50 -9.10
C MET A 72 -3.39 -6.98 -8.59
N LEU A 73 -3.34 -8.14 -7.93
CA LEU A 73 -2.09 -8.70 -7.42
C LEU A 73 -1.11 -9.01 -8.57
N ASP A 74 -1.61 -9.49 -9.71
CA ASP A 74 -0.81 -9.72 -10.92
C ASP A 74 -0.35 -8.39 -11.55
N GLY A 75 -1.23 -7.38 -11.62
CA GLY A 75 -0.86 -6.03 -12.05
C GLY A 75 0.28 -5.42 -11.21
N LEU A 76 0.26 -5.64 -9.90
CA LEU A 76 1.33 -5.19 -9.00
C LEU A 76 2.64 -5.94 -9.24
N ARG A 77 2.57 -7.26 -9.42
CA ARG A 77 3.76 -8.06 -9.77
C ARG A 77 4.35 -7.62 -11.10
N ASN A 78 3.53 -7.39 -12.12
CA ASN A 78 3.97 -6.90 -13.44
C ASN A 78 4.62 -5.51 -13.38
N THR A 79 4.26 -4.69 -12.40
CA THR A 79 4.87 -3.37 -12.17
C THR A 79 6.06 -3.40 -11.19
N ALA A 80 6.59 -4.60 -10.90
CA ALA A 80 7.70 -4.85 -9.99
C ALA A 80 7.44 -4.42 -8.53
N VAL A 81 6.17 -4.33 -8.14
CA VAL A 81 5.76 -4.16 -6.75
C VAL A 81 5.67 -5.55 -6.12
N THR A 82 6.49 -5.78 -5.10
CA THR A 82 6.59 -7.09 -4.42
C THR A 82 6.30 -7.01 -2.93
N ARG A 83 6.14 -5.79 -2.40
CA ARG A 83 5.94 -5.53 -0.97
C ARG A 83 4.87 -4.46 -0.81
N LEU A 84 3.83 -4.77 -0.06
CA LEU A 84 2.78 -3.82 0.28
C LEU A 84 2.89 -3.48 1.76
N PHE A 85 3.16 -2.21 2.05
CA PHE A 85 3.07 -1.69 3.40
C PHE A 85 1.61 -1.39 3.75
N ILE A 86 1.25 -1.71 4.99
CA ILE A 86 -0.09 -1.50 5.53
C ILE A 86 0.01 -0.53 6.69
N ASP A 87 -0.73 0.58 6.59
CA ASP A 87 -0.64 1.73 7.48
C ASP A 87 0.80 2.10 7.82
N PRO A 88 1.63 2.39 6.79
CA PRO A 88 3.01 2.77 7.02
C PRO A 88 3.10 4.09 7.80
N ALA A 89 4.07 4.15 8.70
CA ALA A 89 4.53 5.36 9.35
C ALA A 89 5.94 5.69 8.86
N ILE A 90 6.24 7.00 8.77
CA ILE A 90 7.57 7.49 8.44
C ILE A 90 8.25 7.90 9.74
N ASP A 91 9.44 7.38 10.00
CA ASP A 91 10.28 7.84 11.10
C ASP A 91 10.73 9.28 10.81
N PRO A 92 10.39 10.26 11.67
CA PRO A 92 10.70 11.66 11.41
C PRO A 92 12.18 12.00 11.59
N ALA A 93 12.96 11.16 12.26
CA ALA A 93 14.39 11.37 12.49
C ALA A 93 15.25 10.78 11.36
N THR A 94 14.85 9.63 10.80
CA THR A 94 15.64 8.94 9.76
C THR A 94 15.01 9.00 8.37
N GLY A 95 13.70 9.22 8.28
CA GLY A 95 12.93 9.11 7.03
C GLY A 95 12.60 7.68 6.63
N ASP A 96 12.88 6.68 7.48
CA ASP A 96 12.57 5.28 7.20
C ASP A 96 11.06 5.01 7.25
N VAL A 97 10.59 4.11 6.39
CA VAL A 97 9.21 3.65 6.39
C VAL A 97 9.09 2.37 7.24
N HIS A 98 8.16 2.37 8.17
CA HIS A 98 7.85 1.26 9.06
C HIS A 98 6.38 0.87 8.96
N GLY A 99 6.07 -0.41 9.14
CA GLY A 99 4.69 -0.91 9.09
C GLY A 99 4.65 -2.42 8.90
N LYS A 100 3.44 -2.97 8.85
CA LYS A 100 3.22 -4.37 8.46
C LYS A 100 3.48 -4.51 6.96
N ILE A 101 4.11 -5.60 6.54
CA ILE A 101 4.42 -5.83 5.12
C ILE A 101 3.78 -7.14 4.67
N LEU A 102 2.94 -7.05 3.65
CA LEU A 102 2.56 -8.19 2.84
C LEU A 102 3.59 -8.37 1.71
N ARG A 103 4.23 -9.54 1.67
CA ARG A 103 5.08 -9.91 0.54
C ARG A 103 4.24 -10.62 -0.50
N LEU A 104 4.27 -10.09 -1.71
CA LEU A 104 3.70 -10.75 -2.87
C LEU A 104 4.70 -11.83 -3.29
N SER A 105 4.49 -13.07 -2.87
CA SER A 105 5.31 -14.20 -3.33
C SER A 105 5.36 -14.19 -4.86
N PRO A 106 6.52 -14.50 -5.48
CA PRO A 106 6.54 -14.78 -6.91
C PRO A 106 5.60 -15.95 -7.18
N LEU A 107 4.80 -15.85 -8.25
CA LEU A 107 4.08 -17.01 -8.80
C LEU A 107 5.16 -18.02 -9.22
N THR A 108 5.30 -19.10 -8.46
CA THR A 108 5.97 -20.33 -8.91
C THR A 108 5.20 -20.95 -10.06
#